data_AF-A0A812UZS8-F1
#
_entry.id   AF-A0A812UZS8-F1
#
_cell.length_a   1.000
_cell.length_b   1.000
_cell.length_c   1.000
_cell.angle_alpha   90.00
_cell.angle_beta   90.00
_cell.angle_gamma   90.00
#
_symmetry.space_group_name_H-M   'P 1'
#
loop_
_entity.id
_entity.type
_entity.pdbx_description
1 polymer ?
#
loop_
_entity_poly.entity_id
_entity_poly.type
_entity_poly.pdbx_seq_one_letter_code
_entity_poly.pdbx_strand_id
1 'polypeptide(L)'
;MPPSGPRVPPKGSRELRPPGEPRPLQRVSQVQRQADEVKKLQQQAGDLVRGNDLRGAIHMFEDCKAEIDDALDGLPKDDLCYNTLVETRRSVEEKISKCKQFLPFEYFLTAPNLQAK
;
A
#
# COMPACT_ATOMS: atom_id res chain seq x y z
N MET A 1 -2.46 6.65 -56.42
CA MET A 1 -2.76 6.67 -54.97
C MET A 1 -3.47 5.36 -54.63
N PRO A 2 -2.92 4.43 -53.84
CA PRO A 2 -3.68 3.26 -53.41
C PRO A 2 -4.45 3.55 -52.10
N PRO A 3 -5.63 2.93 -51.89
CA PRO A 3 -6.50 3.25 -50.77
C PRO A 3 -6.05 2.56 -49.47
N SER A 4 -6.11 3.31 -48.37
CA SER A 4 -5.93 2.83 -47.00
C SER A 4 -7.11 1.95 -46.60
N GLY A 5 -6.99 0.63 -46.80
CA GLY A 5 -7.88 -0.35 -46.18
C GLY A 5 -7.69 -0.40 -44.66
N PRO A 6 -8.72 -0.78 -43.88
CA PRO A 6 -8.61 -0.89 -42.43
C PRO A 6 -7.60 -1.99 -42.06
N ARG A 7 -6.56 -1.62 -41.30
CA ARG A 7 -5.57 -2.56 -40.73
C ARG A 7 -6.26 -3.46 -39.71
N VAL A 8 -6.75 -4.61 -40.15
CA VAL A 8 -7.09 -5.73 -39.26
C VAL A 8 -5.77 -6.45 -38.93
N PRO A 9 -5.38 -6.58 -37.66
CA PRO A 9 -4.19 -7.36 -37.30
C PRO A 9 -4.39 -8.83 -37.69
N PRO A 10 -3.35 -9.52 -38.20
CA PRO A 10 -3.45 -10.92 -38.62
C PRO A 10 -3.87 -11.83 -37.46
N LYS A 11 -4.83 -12.72 -37.73
CA LYS A 11 -5.30 -13.77 -36.83
C LYS A 11 -4.18 -14.82 -36.66
N GLY A 12 -3.21 -14.55 -35.80
CA GLY A 12 -2.11 -15.47 -35.55
C GLY A 12 -1.34 -15.22 -34.26
N SER A 13 -1.28 -13.98 -33.77
CA SER A 13 -0.54 -13.65 -32.53
C SER A 13 -1.41 -13.79 -31.29
N ARG A 14 -2.17 -14.89 -31.17
CA ARG A 14 -2.79 -15.27 -29.91
C ARG A 14 -1.70 -15.93 -29.07
N GLU A 15 -0.77 -15.11 -28.58
CA GLU A 15 0.15 -15.52 -27.53
C GLU A 15 -0.71 -16.15 -26.42
N LEU A 16 -0.49 -17.43 -26.20
CA LEU A 16 -1.01 -18.19 -25.09
C LEU A 16 -0.43 -17.53 -23.83
N ARG A 17 -1.12 -16.51 -23.32
CA ARG A 17 -0.74 -15.90 -22.04
C ARG A 17 -0.80 -16.99 -20.98
N PRO A 18 0.25 -17.14 -20.15
CA PRO A 18 0.26 -18.12 -19.09
C PRO A 18 -0.94 -17.90 -18.16
N PRO A 19 -1.66 -18.96 -17.76
CA PRO A 19 -2.75 -18.85 -16.81
C PRO A 19 -2.16 -18.51 -15.44
N GLY A 20 -2.41 -17.29 -14.97
CA GLY A 20 -1.93 -16.84 -13.65
C GLY A 20 -1.44 -15.40 -13.62
N GLU A 21 -1.23 -14.77 -14.77
CA GLU A 21 -0.76 -13.38 -14.80
C GLU A 21 -1.95 -12.41 -14.77
N PRO A 22 -2.18 -11.67 -13.66
CA PRO A 22 -3.29 -10.73 -13.60
C PRO A 22 -3.09 -9.65 -14.66
N ARG A 23 -4.18 -9.33 -15.38
CA ARG A 23 -4.14 -8.35 -16.49
C ARG A 23 -3.51 -7.04 -15.98
N PRO A 24 -2.75 -6.31 -16.82
CA PRO A 24 -2.19 -5.01 -16.44
C PRO A 24 -3.25 -4.06 -15.86
N LEU A 25 -4.47 -4.06 -16.42
CA LEU A 25 -5.60 -3.28 -15.92
C LEU A 25 -6.10 -3.72 -14.52
N GLN A 26 -6.03 -5.01 -14.19
CA GLN A 26 -6.38 -5.51 -12.85
C GLN A 26 -5.33 -5.13 -11.81
N ARG A 27 -4.03 -5.21 -12.15
CA ARG A 27 -2.95 -4.76 -11.26
C ARG A 27 -3.06 -3.26 -10.95
N VAL A 28 -3.26 -2.43 -11.98
CA VAL A 28 -3.47 -0.99 -11.80
C VAL A 28 -4.67 -0.70 -10.91
N SER A 29 -5.78 -1.44 -11.07
CA SER A 29 -6.97 -1.25 -10.23
C SER A 29 -6.76 -1.70 -8.77
N GLN A 30 -5.92 -2.70 -8.53
CA GLN A 30 -5.59 -3.19 -7.18
C GLN A 30 -4.65 -2.23 -6.45
N VAL A 31 -3.59 -1.77 -7.12
CA VAL A 31 -2.65 -0.76 -6.59
C VAL A 31 -3.36 0.56 -6.31
N GLN A 32 -4.29 0.97 -7.18
CA GLN A 32 -5.11 2.16 -6.94
C GLN A 32 -5.98 2.01 -5.68
N ARG A 33 -6.65 0.86 -5.51
CA ARG A 33 -7.44 0.59 -4.29
C ARG A 33 -6.59 0.58 -3.02
N GLN A 34 -5.40 -0.02 -3.08
CA GLN A 34 -4.46 -0.02 -1.96
C GLN A 34 -3.98 1.39 -1.64
N ALA A 35 -3.70 2.23 -2.64
CA ALA A 35 -3.34 3.63 -2.44
C ALA A 35 -4.46 4.44 -1.77
N ASP A 36 -5.71 4.20 -2.14
CA ASP A 36 -6.87 4.84 -1.51
C ASP A 36 -7.07 4.38 -0.05
N GLU A 37 -6.88 3.10 0.25
CA GLU A 37 -6.92 2.57 1.63
C GLU A 37 -5.77 3.12 2.48
N VAL A 38 -4.54 3.15 1.96
CA VAL A 38 -3.38 3.77 2.63
C VAL A 38 -3.65 5.24 2.96
N LYS A 39 -4.22 6.00 2.02
CA LYS A 39 -4.56 7.41 2.24
C LYS A 39 -5.62 7.58 3.33
N LYS A 40 -6.62 6.71 3.35
CA LYS A 40 -7.67 6.69 4.37
C LYS A 40 -7.12 6.34 5.76
N LEU A 41 -6.29 5.29 5.85
CA LEU A 41 -5.63 4.89 7.10
C LEU A 41 -4.72 6.01 7.63
N GLN A 42 -3.96 6.69 6.76
CA GLN A 42 -3.16 7.84 7.17
C GLN A 42 -4.00 9.01 7.68
N GLN A 43 -5.17 9.25 7.08
CA GLN A 43 -6.07 10.31 7.52
C GLN A 43 -6.68 9.97 8.89
N GLN A 44 -7.19 8.75 9.05
CA GLN A 44 -7.71 8.26 10.34
C GLN A 44 -6.63 8.30 11.43
N ALA A 45 -5.41 7.87 11.13
CA ALA A 45 -4.29 7.96 12.06
C ALA A 45 -3.97 9.42 12.43
N GLY A 46 -4.02 10.34 11.47
CA GLY A 46 -3.84 11.78 11.72
C GLY A 46 -4.94 12.39 12.61
N ASP A 47 -6.17 11.92 12.48
CA ASP A 47 -7.28 12.34 13.35
C ASP A 47 -7.14 11.77 14.77
N LEU A 48 -6.65 10.54 14.92
CA LEU A 48 -6.33 9.95 16.22
C LEU A 48 -5.17 10.67 16.92
N VAL A 49 -4.13 11.07 16.19
CA VAL A 49 -3.06 11.94 16.73
C VAL A 49 -3.63 13.27 17.23
N ARG A 50 -4.53 13.90 16.47
CA ARG A 50 -5.21 15.14 16.91
C ARG A 50 -6.13 14.92 18.11
N GLY A 51 -6.74 13.74 18.22
CA GLY A 51 -7.53 13.31 19.37
C GLY A 51 -6.70 12.88 20.58
N ASN A 52 -5.37 13.00 20.52
CA ASN A 52 -4.42 12.56 21.54
C ASN A 52 -4.41 11.03 21.80
N ASP A 53 -5.06 10.26 20.92
CA ASP A 53 -5.01 8.79 20.92
C ASP A 53 -3.83 8.32 20.06
N LEU A 54 -2.63 8.50 20.62
CA LEU A 54 -1.39 8.09 19.98
C LEU A 54 -1.30 6.56 19.80
N ARG A 55 -2.00 5.78 20.64
CA ARG A 55 -1.99 4.32 20.58
C ARG A 55 -2.80 3.81 19.39
N GLY A 56 -4.02 4.31 19.23
CA GLY A 56 -4.83 4.04 18.04
C GLY A 56 -4.14 4.52 16.77
N ALA A 57 -3.52 5.70 16.80
CA ALA A 57 -2.77 6.23 15.66
C ALA A 57 -1.61 5.32 15.23
N ILE A 58 -0.82 4.80 16.19
CA ILE A 58 0.27 3.87 15.89
C ILE A 58 -0.25 2.59 15.26
N HIS A 59 -1.32 2.00 15.79
CA HIS A 59 -1.91 0.80 15.21
C HIS A 59 -2.34 1.03 13.76
N MET A 60 -3.04 2.14 13.49
CA MET A 60 -3.47 2.51 12.13
C MET A 60 -2.28 2.78 11.20
N PHE A 61 -1.18 3.36 11.69
CA PHE A 61 0.04 3.50 10.90
C PHE A 61 0.76 2.17 10.67
N GLU A 62 0.74 1.24 11.63
CA GLU A 62 1.29 -0.11 11.47
C GLU A 62 0.48 -0.92 10.44
N ASP A 63 -0.86 -0.83 10.46
CA ASP A 63 -1.74 -1.41 9.43
C ASP A 63 -1.46 -0.80 8.06
N CYS A 64 -1.33 0.53 7.99
CA CYS A 64 -0.96 1.23 6.75
C CYS A 64 0.40 0.78 6.21
N LYS A 65 1.36 0.48 7.08
CA LYS A 65 2.67 -0.05 6.66
C LYS A 65 2.52 -1.45 6.08
N ALA A 66 1.72 -2.32 6.71
CA ALA A 66 1.47 -3.67 6.21
C ALA A 66 0.84 -3.67 4.81
N GLU A 67 -0.15 -2.79 4.57
CA GLU A 67 -0.77 -2.64 3.25
C GLU A 67 0.22 -2.14 2.18
N ILE A 68 1.14 -1.25 2.54
CA ILE A 68 2.20 -0.80 1.62
C ILE A 68 3.20 -1.92 1.33
N ASP A 69 3.58 -2.71 2.34
CA ASP A 69 4.49 -3.85 2.14
C ASP A 69 3.84 -4.94 1.26
N ASP A 70 2.54 -5.22 1.41
CA ASP A 70 1.79 -6.12 0.50
C ASP A 70 1.74 -5.58 -0.93
N ALA A 71 1.47 -4.27 -1.09
CA ALA A 71 1.49 -3.60 -2.38
C ALA A 71 2.88 -3.65 -3.04
N LEU A 72 3.96 -3.54 -2.25
CA LEU A 72 5.34 -3.61 -2.72
C LEU A 72 5.75 -5.04 -3.13
N ASP A 73 5.26 -6.07 -2.45
CA ASP A 73 5.53 -7.48 -2.81
C ASP A 73 4.92 -7.83 -4.18
N GLY A 74 3.74 -7.27 -4.47
CA GLY A 74 3.05 -7.44 -5.75
C GLY A 74 3.60 -6.60 -6.91
N LEU A 75 4.51 -5.64 -6.65
CA LEU A 75 4.98 -4.67 -7.64
C LEU A 75 6.41 -4.98 -8.14
N PRO A 76 6.67 -4.96 -9.47
CA PRO A 76 8.04 -5.02 -9.95
C PRO A 76 8.83 -3.78 -9.54
N LYS A 77 10.11 -3.97 -9.18
CA LYS A 77 11.00 -2.89 -8.68
C LYS A 77 11.26 -1.76 -9.69
N ASP A 78 11.11 -2.06 -10.98
CA ASP A 78 11.21 -1.09 -12.08
C ASP A 78 9.93 -0.27 -12.31
N ASP A 79 8.85 -0.57 -11.58
CA ASP A 79 7.62 0.19 -11.68
C ASP A 79 7.80 1.59 -11.06
N LEU A 80 7.30 2.62 -11.75
CA LEU A 80 7.36 4.00 -11.27
C LEU A 80 6.70 4.15 -9.88
N CYS A 81 5.68 3.34 -9.58
CA CYS A 81 5.00 3.38 -8.29
C CYS A 81 5.80 2.73 -7.15
N TYR A 82 6.80 1.89 -7.44
CA TYR A 82 7.59 1.19 -6.43
C TYR A 82 8.35 2.18 -5.54
N ASN A 83 9.07 3.13 -6.14
CA ASN A 83 9.83 4.14 -5.39
C ASN A 83 8.92 5.00 -4.52
N THR A 84 7.77 5.43 -5.06
CA THR A 84 6.78 6.22 -4.30
C THR A 84 6.20 5.45 -3.11
N LEU A 85 5.93 4.15 -3.27
CA LEU A 85 5.46 3.31 -2.16
C LEU A 85 6.55 3.11 -1.09
N VAL A 86 7.81 2.94 -1.48
CA VAL A 86 8.95 2.86 -0.55
C VAL A 86 9.10 4.16 0.25
N GLU A 87 9.02 5.33 -0.41
CA GLU A 87 9.04 6.62 0.27
C GLU A 87 7.85 6.78 1.23
N THR A 88 6.66 6.35 0.80
CA THR A 88 5.45 6.39 1.63
C THR A 88 5.62 5.50 2.86
N ARG A 89 6.18 4.28 2.72
CA ARG A 89 6.48 3.38 3.82
C ARG A 89 7.40 4.03 4.84
N ARG A 90 8.48 4.66 4.36
CA ARG A 90 9.44 5.36 5.22
C ARG A 90 8.78 6.51 5.99
N SER A 91 7.92 7.28 5.32
CA SER A 91 7.17 8.37 5.96
C SER A 91 6.25 7.87 7.08
N VAL A 92 5.58 6.73 6.85
CA VAL A 92 4.73 6.08 7.85
C VAL A 92 5.55 5.60 9.05
N GLU A 93 6.72 4.99 8.83
CA GLU A 93 7.64 4.58 9.91
C GLU A 93 8.14 5.75 10.75
N GLU A 94 8.45 6.89 10.13
CA GLU A 94 8.82 8.11 10.84
C GLU A 94 7.67 8.63 11.70
N LYS A 95 6.43 8.59 11.19
CA LYS A 95 5.24 8.98 11.95
C LYS A 95 5.00 8.06 13.15
N ILE A 96 5.14 6.74 12.97
CA ILE A 96 5.08 5.76 14.07
C ILE A 96 6.14 6.08 15.12
N SER A 97 7.39 6.29 14.68
CA SER A 97 8.51 6.58 15.58
C SER A 97 8.27 7.87 16.38
N LYS A 98 7.75 8.93 15.73
CA LYS A 98 7.37 10.17 16.41
C LYS A 98 6.25 9.92 17.43
N CYS A 99 5.19 9.21 17.06
CA CYS A 99 4.11 8.89 18.00
C CYS A 99 4.63 8.10 19.22
N LYS A 100 5.54 7.14 19.00
CA LYS A 100 6.21 6.37 20.05
C LYS A 100 7.08 7.22 20.98
N GLN A 101 7.68 8.31 20.49
CA GLN A 101 8.47 9.25 21.32
C GLN A 101 7.60 10.09 22.26
N PHE A 102 6.36 10.39 21.88
CA PHE A 102 5.42 11.14 22.71
C PHE A 102 4.62 10.26 23.68
N LEU A 103 4.74 8.93 23.56
CA LEU A 103 4.10 8.02 24.49
C LEU A 103 4.89 7.93 25.80
N PRO A 104 4.21 8.00 26.96
CA PRO A 104 4.85 7.84 28.26
C PRO A 104 5.46 6.45 28.39
N PHE A 105 6.50 6.31 29.19
CA PHE A 105 7.26 5.06 29.33
C PHE A 105 6.37 3.85 29.73
N GLU A 106 5.27 4.08 30.45
CA GLU A 106 4.28 3.06 30.83
C GLU A 106 3.65 2.35 29.61
N TYR A 107 3.70 2.97 28.43
CA TYR A 107 3.30 2.35 27.17
C TYR A 107 4.16 1.13 26.81
N PHE A 108 5.47 1.19 27.03
CA PHE A 108 6.38 0.07 26.75
C PHE A 108 6.20 -1.08 27.74
N LEU A 109 5.59 -0.81 28.90
CA LEU A 109 5.29 -1.80 29.93
C LEU A 109 3.91 -2.46 29.76
N THR A 110 2.99 -1.79 29.07
CA THR A 110 1.59 -2.23 28.88
C THR A 110 1.34 -2.82 27.49
N ALA A 111 2.40 -3.11 26.72
CA ALA A 111 2.30 -4.04 25.59
C ALA A 111 1.60 -5.30 26.09
N PRO A 112 0.52 -5.74 25.41
CA PRO A 112 -0.39 -6.70 26.00
C PRO A 112 0.39 -7.95 26.37
N ASN A 113 0.38 -8.24 27.67
CA ASN A 113 0.36 -9.60 28.17
C ASN A 113 -0.59 -10.34 27.21
N LEU A 114 -0.05 -11.23 26.38
CA LEU A 114 -0.84 -12.18 25.61
C LEU A 114 -1.83 -12.76 26.62
N GLN A 115 -3.08 -12.30 26.58
CA GLN A 115 -4.12 -12.93 27.36
C GLN A 115 -4.26 -14.32 26.75
N ALA A 116 -3.63 -15.28 27.42
CA ALA A 116 -3.96 -16.67 27.33
C ALA A 116 -5.48 -16.79 27.50
N LYS A 117 -6.17 -17.19 26.44
CA LYS A 117 -7.47 -17.82 26.55
C LYS A 117 -7.68 -18.79 25.40
#